data_AF-T1KJL1-F1
#
_entry.id   AF-T1KJL1-F1
#
_cell.length_a   1.000
_cell.length_b   1.000
_cell.length_c   1.000
_cell.angle_alpha   90.00
_cell.angle_beta   90.00
_cell.angle_gamma   90.00
#
_symmetry.space_group_name_H-M   'P 1'
#
loop_
_entity.id
_entity.type
_entity.pdbx_description
1 polymer ?
#
loop_
_entity_poly.entity_id
_entity_poly.type
_entity_poly.pdbx_seq_one_letter_code
_entity_poly.pdbx_strand_id
1 'polypeptide(L)'
;MAKFGLAIGIISILLGIISYFSLPSIVLRQIHKRLVLREGSETYENWKQVPVPVYNRYYFFNIQNAAEVERYGAKPELVEVGPFTYRVLLSKHDITHNQANATVTYKERRTWIFIRNQSIGDESTMISTLNTPLAMTLSWLQQASPAVRLVVGVTLDTTSQGFFINRTVKQLLFEGYPDVLTTFGPLLRPELPSAYNGRFGFFYPKNNTDDGVYRVHTGEDDINLLNVLESHNGANALRYWSSAECNSFSGSTKSEVRPPLKPTTRELRMFNAEICRVLKLVKSQSHLTPHGIHAERFVLDSSFYSNSVDYPPNSCYDIKRPARPPSILSIRSSYLLRMDPLPSGIMDLGPCKYGAPIYLSNPHFLDADPIYASTVEGLKPNRSKHSFWIDVEPTTGSTIGIAARVQLNVAVSTGQASIRFRNVPEIIFPILWSEYTSALTPHLVDKLLIVQWIPAASAKISLFLFCTFALLVFTVVLGIHTFRVLRDNKDPKAMKAVKALKSIVRIKSDANDSTEVTPNNGTTETTEVKPEEHVSVSFKKSLTQSLETSKLSLPSAPYDTFSLANEVPNTPPRRYKSNKLSNKSSSDEKYKSPHQKF
;
A
#
# COMPACT_ATOMS: atom_id res chain seq x y z
N MET A 1 -32.69 35.30 -41.19
CA MET A 1 -32.28 35.78 -39.85
C MET A 1 -32.83 34.88 -38.74
N ALA A 2 -34.14 34.85 -38.46
CA ALA A 2 -34.70 34.01 -37.39
C ALA A 2 -34.43 32.50 -37.55
N LYS A 3 -34.64 31.97 -38.77
CA LYS A 3 -34.32 30.56 -39.10
C LYS A 3 -32.83 30.22 -38.93
N PHE A 4 -31.94 31.18 -39.18
CA PHE A 4 -30.49 31.02 -39.07
C PHE A 4 -30.04 31.00 -37.61
N GLY A 5 -30.61 31.88 -36.78
CA GLY A 5 -30.39 31.89 -35.33
C GLY A 5 -30.88 30.62 -34.64
N LEU A 6 -32.05 30.11 -35.03
CA LEU A 6 -32.57 28.84 -34.53
C LEU A 6 -31.64 27.67 -34.90
N ALA A 7 -31.14 27.63 -36.14
CA ALA A 7 -30.19 26.61 -36.58
C ALA A 7 -28.88 26.65 -35.77
N ILE A 8 -28.32 27.83 -35.52
CA ILE A 8 -27.11 27.99 -34.69
C ILE A 8 -27.37 27.51 -33.25
N GLY A 9 -28.52 27.84 -32.67
CA GLY A 9 -28.89 27.39 -31.33
C GLY A 9 -29.00 25.87 -31.24
N ILE A 10 -29.66 25.23 -32.21
CA ILE A 10 -29.78 23.76 -32.28
C ILE A 10 -28.40 23.11 -32.44
N ILE A 11 -27.56 23.61 -33.35
CA ILE A 11 -26.20 23.10 -33.56
C ILE A 11 -25.37 23.24 -32.27
N SER A 12 -25.50 24.36 -31.55
CA SER A 12 -24.77 24.60 -30.30
C SER A 12 -25.19 23.61 -29.21
N ILE A 13 -26.49 23.32 -29.08
CA ILE A 13 -26.99 22.31 -28.14
C ILE A 13 -26.48 20.91 -28.53
N LEU A 14 -26.52 20.56 -29.81
CA LEU A 14 -25.98 19.28 -30.29
C LEU A 14 -24.48 19.14 -30.00
N LEU A 15 -23.69 20.19 -30.24
CA LEU A 15 -22.27 20.23 -29.88
C LEU A 15 -22.06 20.12 -28.36
N GLY A 16 -22.91 20.75 -27.56
CA GLY A 16 -22.90 20.62 -26.10
C GLY A 16 -23.15 19.19 -25.63
N ILE A 17 -24.11 18.49 -26.22
CA ILE A 17 -24.41 17.08 -25.92
C ILE A 17 -23.23 16.19 -26.34
N ILE A 18 -22.71 16.35 -27.55
CA ILE A 18 -21.54 15.60 -28.03
C ILE A 18 -20.34 15.83 -27.11
N SER A 19 -20.11 17.08 -26.72
CA SER A 19 -19.05 17.48 -25.81
C SER A 19 -19.22 16.88 -24.42
N TYR A 20 -20.45 16.82 -23.89
CA TYR A 20 -20.74 16.24 -22.58
C TYR A 20 -20.33 14.76 -22.50
N PHE A 21 -20.58 13.98 -23.56
CA PHE A 21 -20.19 12.57 -23.61
C PHE A 21 -18.72 12.35 -23.99
N SER A 22 -18.13 13.22 -24.83
CA SER A 22 -16.79 13.02 -25.36
C SER A 22 -15.68 13.59 -24.49
N LEU A 23 -15.90 14.75 -23.85
CA LEU A 23 -14.86 15.45 -23.06
C LEU A 23 -14.30 14.62 -21.90
N PRO A 24 -15.11 13.90 -21.08
CA PRO A 24 -14.56 13.11 -19.98
C PRO A 24 -13.50 12.12 -20.47
N SER A 25 -13.77 11.43 -21.59
CA SER A 25 -12.85 10.47 -22.20
C SER A 25 -11.58 11.13 -22.75
N ILE A 26 -11.71 12.33 -23.35
CA ILE A 26 -10.56 13.10 -23.85
C ILE A 26 -9.68 13.56 -22.68
N VAL A 27 -10.30 14.11 -21.64
CA VAL A 27 -9.61 14.61 -20.45
C VAL A 27 -8.92 13.47 -19.69
N LEU A 28 -9.60 12.32 -19.50
CA LEU A 28 -8.99 11.12 -18.94
C LEU A 28 -7.79 10.66 -19.76
N ARG A 29 -7.88 10.67 -21.09
CA ARG A 29 -6.75 10.33 -21.96
C ARG A 29 -5.56 11.30 -21.77
N GLN A 30 -5.82 12.59 -21.54
CA GLN A 30 -4.76 13.55 -21.24
C GLN A 30 -4.14 13.34 -19.86
N ILE A 31 -4.95 12.97 -18.85
CA ILE A 31 -4.46 12.58 -17.53
C ILE A 31 -3.54 11.37 -17.68
N HIS A 32 -4.00 10.30 -18.34
CA HIS A 32 -3.22 9.07 -18.55
C HIS A 32 -1.90 9.30 -19.28
N LYS A 33 -1.88 10.17 -20.30
CA LYS A 33 -0.64 10.56 -20.98
C LYS A 33 0.39 11.22 -20.06
N ARG A 34 -0.03 11.83 -18.96
CA ARG A 34 0.87 12.48 -17.98
C ARG A 34 1.37 11.54 -16.89
N LEU A 35 0.79 10.34 -16.76
CA LEU A 35 1.17 9.34 -15.75
C LEU A 35 2.37 8.49 -16.17
N VAL A 36 2.79 8.57 -17.44
CA VAL A 36 3.90 7.79 -17.98
C VAL A 36 5.21 8.15 -17.27
N LEU A 37 6.08 7.15 -17.05
CA LEU A 37 7.42 7.32 -16.50
C LEU A 37 8.39 7.92 -17.53
N ARG A 38 8.13 9.16 -17.91
CA ARG A 38 8.98 9.94 -18.80
C ARG A 38 9.86 10.88 -17.99
N GLU A 39 11.15 10.90 -18.29
CA GLU A 39 12.11 11.78 -17.61
C GLU A 39 11.66 13.25 -17.66
N GLY A 40 11.76 13.94 -16.51
CA GLY A 40 11.26 15.30 -16.32
C GLY A 40 9.75 15.44 -16.10
N SER A 41 8.97 14.36 -16.17
CA SER A 41 7.55 14.38 -15.77
C SER A 41 7.40 14.37 -14.24
N GLU A 42 6.32 14.96 -13.74
CA GLU A 42 6.04 14.94 -12.29
C GLU A 42 5.90 13.50 -11.76
N THR A 43 5.25 12.62 -12.52
CA THR A 43 5.10 11.21 -12.13
C THR A 43 6.44 10.49 -12.06
N TYR A 44 7.36 10.79 -12.97
CA TYR A 44 8.71 10.23 -12.94
C TYR A 44 9.49 10.69 -11.70
N GLU A 45 9.43 11.98 -11.35
CA GLU A 45 10.11 12.49 -10.15
C GLU A 45 9.51 11.90 -8.86
N ASN A 46 8.18 11.82 -8.76
CA ASN A 46 7.50 11.18 -7.62
C ASN A 46 7.77 9.67 -7.53
N TRP A 47 7.97 9.00 -8.67
CA TRP A 47 8.33 7.58 -8.72
C TRP A 47 9.79 7.35 -8.30
N LYS A 48 10.69 8.22 -8.75
CA LYS A 48 12.12 8.22 -8.43
C LYS A 48 12.36 8.48 -6.95
N GLN A 49 11.64 9.46 -6.39
CA GLN A 49 11.67 9.81 -4.98
C GLN A 49 10.23 9.96 -4.46
N VAL A 50 9.83 9.02 -3.60
CA VAL A 50 8.46 8.97 -3.08
C VAL A 50 8.15 10.24 -2.25
N PRO A 51 7.12 11.03 -2.61
CA PRO A 51 6.85 12.33 -1.99
C PRO A 51 6.12 12.23 -0.64
N VAL A 52 5.71 11.02 -0.25
CA VAL A 52 4.97 10.76 0.99
C VAL A 52 5.87 10.15 2.06
N PRO A 53 5.67 10.51 3.34
CA PRO A 53 6.35 9.84 4.44
C PRO A 53 5.89 8.38 4.54
N VAL A 54 6.87 7.49 4.58
CA VAL A 54 6.69 6.05 4.77
C VAL A 54 7.25 5.66 6.13
N TYR A 55 6.50 4.84 6.86
CA TYR A 55 6.91 4.31 8.16
C TYR A 55 6.86 2.79 8.16
N ASN A 56 7.85 2.16 8.77
CA ASN A 56 7.84 0.75 9.11
C ASN A 56 7.87 0.59 10.63
N ARG A 57 6.89 -0.11 11.18
CA ARG A 57 6.74 -0.33 12.63
C ARG A 57 6.94 -1.78 12.94
N TYR A 58 7.81 -2.08 13.90
CA TYR A 58 8.10 -3.46 14.32
C TYR A 58 7.54 -3.75 15.70
N TYR A 59 6.94 -4.92 15.86
CA TYR A 59 6.34 -5.42 17.09
C TYR A 59 6.94 -6.80 17.37
N PHE A 60 7.68 -6.93 18.47
CA PHE A 60 8.34 -8.18 18.84
C PHE A 60 7.48 -9.02 19.77
N PHE A 61 7.59 -10.33 19.67
CA PHE A 61 7.08 -11.25 20.69
C PHE A 61 8.20 -11.57 21.68
N ASN A 62 8.16 -10.92 22.84
CA ASN A 62 9.12 -11.10 23.93
C ASN A 62 8.72 -12.29 24.81
N ILE A 63 9.57 -13.30 24.90
CA ILE A 63 9.30 -14.50 25.72
C ILE A 63 9.51 -14.22 27.22
N GLN A 64 8.58 -14.65 28.06
CA GLN A 64 8.63 -14.45 29.52
C GLN A 64 9.21 -15.65 30.28
N ASN A 65 8.98 -16.86 29.78
CA ASN A 65 9.31 -18.13 30.46
C ASN A 65 10.35 -18.97 29.68
N ALA A 66 11.38 -18.31 29.14
CA ALA A 66 12.38 -18.95 28.28
C ALA A 66 13.10 -20.13 28.94
N ALA A 67 13.43 -20.01 30.23
CA ALA A 67 14.14 -21.05 30.97
C ALA A 67 13.26 -22.30 31.16
N GLU A 68 11.97 -22.12 31.42
CA GLU A 68 10.99 -23.20 31.58
C GLU A 68 10.73 -23.92 30.25
N VAL A 69 10.66 -23.16 29.16
CA VAL A 69 10.54 -23.73 27.81
C VAL A 69 11.76 -24.57 27.47
N GLU A 70 12.97 -24.06 27.72
CA GLU A 70 14.22 -24.78 27.41
C GLU A 70 14.40 -26.02 28.29
N ARG A 71 14.12 -25.93 29.59
CA ARG A 71 14.37 -27.03 30.55
C ARG A 71 13.28 -28.07 30.59
N TYR A 72 12.01 -27.65 30.54
CA TYR A 72 10.86 -28.52 30.82
C TYR A 72 9.93 -28.71 29.62
N GLY A 73 10.19 -28.03 28.50
CA GLY A 73 9.28 -28.03 27.37
C GLY A 73 7.93 -27.41 27.73
N ALA A 74 7.95 -26.37 28.56
CA ALA A 74 6.77 -25.56 28.86
C ALA A 74 6.24 -24.88 27.59
N LYS A 75 4.98 -24.44 27.65
CA LYS A 75 4.37 -23.66 26.58
C LYS A 75 4.92 -22.23 26.60
N PRO A 76 5.43 -21.66 25.48
CA PRO A 76 5.97 -20.31 25.48
C PRO A 76 4.91 -19.24 25.79
N GLU A 77 5.23 -18.36 26.72
CA GLU A 77 4.43 -17.20 27.08
C GLU A 77 5.03 -15.94 26.48
N LEU A 78 4.29 -15.28 25.60
CA LEU A 78 4.77 -14.16 24.80
C LEU A 78 4.05 -12.87 25.18
N VAL A 79 4.80 -11.77 25.24
CA VAL A 79 4.28 -10.42 25.38
C VAL A 79 4.70 -9.60 24.17
N GLU A 80 3.74 -8.94 23.52
CA GLU A 80 4.04 -8.02 22.42
C GLU A 80 4.75 -6.76 22.94
N VAL A 81 5.87 -6.41 22.31
CA VAL A 81 6.64 -5.19 22.61
C VAL A 81 6.81 -4.39 21.32
N GLY A 82 6.15 -3.24 21.24
CA GLY A 82 6.21 -2.33 20.09
C GLY A 82 5.18 -1.19 20.19
N PRO A 83 5.11 -0.32 19.18
CA PRO A 83 5.95 -0.33 17.98
C PRO A 83 7.37 0.22 18.23
N PHE A 84 8.33 -0.29 17.47
CA PHE A 84 9.59 0.40 17.16
C PHE A 84 9.47 0.95 15.74
N THR A 85 9.34 2.27 15.64
CA THR A 85 8.98 2.98 14.41
C THR A 85 10.22 3.52 13.70
N TYR A 86 10.33 3.23 12.40
CA TYR A 86 11.37 3.73 11.52
C TYR A 86 10.72 4.49 10.36
N ARG A 87 11.24 5.67 10.04
CA ARG A 87 10.97 6.34 8.77
C ARG A 87 11.77 5.65 7.68
N VAL A 88 11.11 5.28 6.59
CA VAL A 88 11.75 4.64 5.44
C VAL A 88 11.99 5.69 4.36
N LEU A 89 13.25 5.87 3.97
CA LEU A 89 13.61 6.65 2.79
C LEU A 89 13.80 5.71 1.61
N LEU A 90 13.07 5.98 0.53
CA LEU A 90 13.09 5.20 -0.71
C LEU A 90 13.65 6.09 -1.81
N SER A 91 14.70 5.64 -2.48
CA SER A 91 15.29 6.38 -3.60
C SER A 91 15.74 5.43 -4.71
N LYS A 92 15.24 5.68 -5.92
CA LYS A 92 15.67 4.93 -7.11
C LYS A 92 16.94 5.55 -7.69
N HIS A 93 17.91 4.72 -8.04
CA HIS A 93 19.21 5.09 -8.59
C HIS A 93 19.63 4.11 -9.70
N ASP A 94 20.77 4.38 -10.34
CA ASP A 94 21.25 3.63 -11.51
C ASP A 94 20.18 3.50 -12.60
N ILE A 95 19.44 4.59 -12.85
CA ILE A 95 18.27 4.58 -13.72
C ILE A 95 18.71 4.63 -15.19
N THR A 96 18.33 3.62 -15.96
CA THR A 96 18.60 3.53 -17.40
C THR A 96 17.30 3.33 -18.15
N HIS A 97 16.99 4.25 -19.06
CA HIS A 97 15.81 4.18 -19.91
C HIS A 97 16.12 3.38 -21.18
N ASN A 98 15.18 2.53 -21.59
CA ASN A 98 15.23 1.80 -22.84
C ASN A 98 14.01 2.16 -23.69
N GLN A 99 14.19 3.10 -24.63
CA GLN A 99 13.10 3.57 -25.47
C GLN A 99 12.57 2.51 -26.44
N ALA A 100 13.43 1.57 -26.90
CA ALA A 100 13.04 0.57 -27.89
C ALA A 100 11.90 -0.34 -27.39
N ASN A 101 11.90 -0.65 -26.09
CA ASN A 101 10.90 -1.53 -25.47
C ASN A 101 10.05 -0.80 -24.41
N ALA A 102 10.08 0.54 -24.40
CA ALA A 102 9.35 1.37 -23.43
C ALA A 102 9.55 0.95 -21.96
N THR A 103 10.77 0.54 -21.58
CA THR A 103 11.10 0.09 -20.22
C THR A 103 12.14 0.97 -19.54
N VAL A 104 12.17 0.91 -18.21
CA VAL A 104 13.16 1.59 -17.37
C VAL A 104 13.75 0.59 -16.39
N THR A 105 15.08 0.59 -16.28
CA THR A 105 15.85 -0.25 -15.38
C THR A 105 16.40 0.61 -14.24
N TYR A 106 16.33 0.13 -13.00
CA TYR A 106 16.78 0.87 -11.82
C TYR A 106 17.10 -0.05 -10.65
N LYS A 107 17.76 0.50 -9.63
CA LYS A 107 17.85 -0.09 -8.29
C LYS A 107 17.14 0.80 -7.28
N GLU A 108 16.53 0.20 -6.27
CA GLU A 108 15.84 0.95 -5.21
C GLU A 108 16.59 0.82 -3.89
N ARG A 109 17.16 1.93 -3.42
CA ARG A 109 17.79 1.98 -2.11
C ARG A 109 16.76 2.26 -1.03
N ARG A 110 16.84 1.52 0.07
CA ARG A 110 15.98 1.69 1.25
C ARG A 110 16.81 1.98 2.48
N THR A 111 16.46 3.06 3.20
CA THR A 111 17.12 3.44 4.45
C THR A 111 16.09 3.54 5.56
N TRP A 112 16.36 2.93 6.71
CA TRP A 112 15.51 2.98 7.89
C TRP A 112 16.13 3.91 8.92
N ILE A 113 15.38 4.95 9.30
CA ILE A 113 15.79 5.95 10.29
C ILE A 113 14.86 5.83 11.48
N PHE A 114 15.40 5.50 12.66
CA PHE A 114 14.60 5.31 13.86
C PHE A 114 13.93 6.61 14.34
N ILE A 115 12.66 6.48 14.78
CA ILE A 115 11.81 7.60 15.22
C ILE A 115 11.39 7.35 16.66
N ARG A 116 12.18 7.86 17.61
CA ARG A 116 11.99 7.62 19.04
C ARG A 116 10.63 8.08 19.58
N ASN A 117 10.13 9.23 19.12
CA ASN A 117 8.86 9.81 19.60
C ASN A 117 7.60 9.06 19.14
N GLN A 118 7.71 8.19 18.14
CA GLN A 118 6.64 7.29 17.69
C GLN A 118 6.91 5.83 18.08
N SER A 119 7.84 5.60 19.01
CA SER A 119 8.24 4.27 19.46
C SER A 119 8.00 4.10 20.96
N ILE A 120 7.67 2.89 21.39
CA ILE A 120 7.43 2.59 22.81
C ILE A 120 8.71 2.70 23.66
N GLY A 121 9.87 2.37 23.07
CA GLY A 121 11.19 2.40 23.71
C GLY A 121 12.29 2.82 22.75
N ASP A 122 13.54 2.73 23.19
CA ASP A 122 14.74 2.94 22.37
C ASP A 122 15.09 1.67 21.57
N GLU A 123 15.90 1.77 20.51
CA GLU A 123 16.45 0.61 19.82
C GLU A 123 17.41 -0.21 20.69
N SER A 124 17.91 0.36 21.79
CA SER A 124 18.66 -0.37 22.83
C SER A 124 17.77 -1.25 23.73
N THR A 125 16.45 -1.24 23.55
CA THR A 125 15.53 -2.08 24.33
C THR A 125 15.87 -3.55 24.12
N MET A 126 16.02 -4.30 25.21
CA MET A 126 16.33 -5.72 25.18
C MET A 126 15.06 -6.54 24.92
N ILE A 127 15.14 -7.45 23.96
CA ILE A 127 14.12 -8.44 23.64
C ILE A 127 14.71 -9.83 23.87
N SER A 128 14.00 -10.64 24.64
CA SER A 128 14.23 -12.08 24.75
C SER A 128 13.49 -12.77 23.61
N THR A 129 14.20 -13.52 22.78
CA THR A 129 13.60 -14.21 21.63
C THR A 129 14.39 -15.47 21.28
N LEU A 130 13.90 -16.23 20.31
CA LEU A 130 14.53 -17.45 19.81
C LEU A 130 15.94 -17.16 19.27
N ASN A 131 16.90 -18.01 19.65
CA ASN A 131 18.20 -18.07 18.99
C ASN A 131 18.01 -18.59 17.56
N THR A 132 17.75 -17.66 16.64
CA THR A 132 17.43 -18.01 15.25
C THR A 132 18.62 -18.62 14.50
N PRO A 133 19.88 -18.14 14.67
CA PRO A 133 21.06 -18.86 14.18
C PRO A 133 21.13 -20.32 14.61
N LEU A 134 20.77 -20.62 15.86
CA LEU A 134 20.70 -22.00 16.35
C LEU A 134 19.60 -22.80 15.65
N ALA A 135 18.38 -22.24 15.55
CA ALA A 135 17.28 -22.91 14.84
C ALA A 135 17.61 -23.19 13.36
N MET A 136 18.26 -22.24 12.68
CA MET A 136 18.76 -22.42 11.31
C MET A 136 19.79 -23.53 11.22
N THR A 137 20.78 -23.53 12.13
CA THR A 137 21.84 -24.53 12.19
C THR A 137 21.25 -25.93 12.38
N LEU A 138 20.36 -26.10 13.36
CA LEU A 138 19.68 -27.37 13.63
C LEU A 138 18.86 -27.86 12.43
N SER A 139 18.19 -26.94 11.71
CA SER A 139 17.45 -27.28 10.50
C SER A 139 18.36 -27.76 9.37
N TRP A 140 19.46 -27.05 9.09
CA TRP A 140 20.41 -27.43 8.04
C TRP A 140 21.16 -28.73 8.36
N LEU A 141 21.44 -29.00 9.63
CA LEU A 141 22.08 -30.25 10.06
C LEU A 141 21.27 -31.49 9.71
N GLN A 142 19.95 -31.41 9.63
CA GLN A 142 19.11 -32.53 9.23
C GLN A 142 19.44 -33.03 7.81
N GLN A 143 19.98 -32.15 6.97
CA GLN A 143 20.36 -32.44 5.58
C GLN A 143 21.88 -32.61 5.40
N ALA A 144 22.68 -32.35 6.43
CA ALA A 144 24.13 -32.46 6.36
C ALA A 144 24.62 -33.92 6.34
N SER A 145 25.87 -34.16 5.95
CA SER A 145 26.48 -35.50 6.03
C SER A 145 26.65 -35.95 7.50
N PRO A 146 26.68 -37.25 7.80
CA PRO A 146 26.85 -37.75 9.17
C PRO A 146 28.10 -37.21 9.89
N ALA A 147 29.21 -37.03 9.16
CA ALA A 147 30.44 -36.45 9.71
C ALA A 147 30.25 -34.99 10.13
N VAL A 148 29.62 -34.16 9.28
CA VAL A 148 29.31 -32.76 9.61
C VAL A 148 28.33 -32.68 10.78
N ARG A 149 27.32 -33.57 10.82
CA ARG A 149 26.38 -33.65 11.95
C ARG A 149 27.07 -33.91 13.27
N LEU A 150 28.05 -34.82 13.30
CA LEU A 150 28.80 -35.14 14.52
C LEU A 150 29.62 -33.95 15.00
N VAL A 151 30.42 -33.34 14.11
CA VAL A 151 31.30 -32.21 14.46
C VAL A 151 30.52 -31.01 14.96
N VAL A 152 29.46 -30.62 14.24
CA VAL A 152 28.64 -29.47 14.63
C VAL A 152 27.81 -29.81 15.87
N GLY A 153 27.25 -31.02 15.98
CA GLY A 153 26.47 -31.46 17.15
C GLY A 153 27.24 -31.36 18.47
N VAL A 154 28.50 -31.83 18.50
CA VAL A 154 29.38 -31.69 19.68
C VAL A 154 29.63 -30.20 20.02
N THR A 155 29.80 -29.36 18.99
CA THR A 155 30.00 -27.92 19.22
C THR A 155 28.74 -27.24 19.75
N LEU A 156 27.55 -27.66 19.29
CA LEU A 156 26.27 -27.15 19.78
C LEU A 156 26.06 -27.48 21.26
N ASP A 157 26.36 -28.71 21.67
CA ASP A 157 26.20 -29.15 23.06
C ASP A 157 27.20 -28.46 24.01
N THR A 158 28.34 -27.99 23.49
CA THR A 158 29.38 -27.27 24.25
C THR A 158 29.25 -25.74 24.19
N THR A 159 28.38 -25.21 23.32
CA THR A 159 28.17 -23.76 23.19
C THR A 159 27.50 -23.19 24.45
N SER A 160 27.95 -22.03 24.94
CA SER A 160 27.40 -21.44 26.17
C SER A 160 25.98 -20.87 25.99
N GLN A 161 25.65 -20.39 24.79
CA GLN A 161 24.35 -19.78 24.52
C GLN A 161 23.21 -20.81 24.52
N GLY A 162 22.07 -20.43 25.12
CA GLY A 162 20.86 -21.25 25.19
C GLY A 162 20.01 -21.18 23.92
N PHE A 163 18.83 -21.78 23.98
CA PHE A 163 17.87 -21.80 22.88
C PHE A 163 17.18 -20.44 22.67
N PHE A 164 17.17 -19.62 23.73
CA PHE A 164 16.70 -18.24 23.72
C PHE A 164 17.84 -17.29 24.04
N ILE A 165 17.81 -16.12 23.43
CA ILE A 165 18.82 -15.08 23.55
C ILE A 165 18.18 -13.74 23.87
N ASN A 166 18.95 -12.90 24.55
CA ASN A 166 18.59 -11.51 24.80
C ASN A 166 19.43 -10.62 23.88
N ARG A 167 18.76 -9.84 23.04
CA ARG A 167 19.40 -8.90 22.10
C ARG A 167 18.62 -7.59 22.03
N THR A 168 19.32 -6.52 21.70
CA THR A 168 18.66 -5.23 21.48
C THR A 168 17.86 -5.22 20.19
N VAL A 169 16.85 -4.35 20.09
CA VAL A 169 16.05 -4.17 18.87
C VAL A 169 16.93 -3.84 17.67
N LYS A 170 17.89 -2.91 17.80
CA LYS A 170 18.83 -2.58 16.69
C LYS A 170 19.61 -3.79 16.19
N GLN A 171 20.08 -4.64 17.10
CA GLN A 171 20.81 -5.87 16.76
C GLN A 171 19.92 -6.90 16.06
N LEU A 172 18.68 -7.10 16.54
CA LEU A 172 17.75 -8.03 15.93
C LEU A 172 17.30 -7.58 14.53
N LEU A 173 17.21 -6.26 14.28
CA LEU A 173 16.77 -5.72 12.99
C LEU A 173 17.93 -5.48 12.02
N PHE A 174 18.64 -4.36 12.17
CA PHE A 174 19.46 -3.77 11.11
C PHE A 174 20.97 -3.73 11.38
N GLU A 175 21.41 -3.75 12.65
CA GLU A 175 22.84 -3.76 13.01
C GLU A 175 23.45 -5.16 12.92
N GLY A 176 22.61 -6.17 13.15
CA GLY A 176 23.03 -7.56 13.30
C GLY A 176 23.89 -7.77 14.55
N TYR A 177 23.99 -9.02 15.01
CA TYR A 177 24.91 -9.41 16.08
C TYR A 177 25.77 -10.60 15.63
N PRO A 178 27.03 -10.68 16.09
CA PRO A 178 27.87 -11.84 15.83
C PRO A 178 27.33 -13.05 16.58
N ASP A 179 27.37 -14.20 15.93
CA ASP A 179 26.96 -15.47 16.54
C ASP A 179 27.90 -16.58 16.08
N VAL A 180 28.40 -17.40 17.00
CA VAL A 180 29.33 -18.50 16.68
C VAL A 180 28.70 -19.46 15.65
N LEU A 181 27.38 -19.63 15.67
CA LEU A 181 26.70 -20.53 14.74
C LEU A 181 26.69 -19.99 13.31
N THR A 182 26.84 -18.68 13.13
CA THR A 182 27.00 -18.09 11.80
C THR A 182 28.37 -18.40 11.18
N THR A 183 29.38 -18.78 11.99
CA THR A 183 30.69 -19.21 11.44
C THR A 183 30.61 -20.59 10.80
N PHE A 184 29.61 -21.41 11.14
CA PHE A 184 29.31 -22.66 10.43
C PHE A 184 28.53 -22.44 9.14
N GLY A 185 28.08 -21.22 8.85
CA GLY A 185 27.32 -20.86 7.66
C GLY A 185 27.97 -21.40 6.37
N PRO A 186 29.24 -21.07 6.07
CA PRO A 186 29.92 -21.57 4.87
C PRO A 186 30.03 -23.09 4.79
N LEU A 187 30.13 -23.78 5.93
CA LEU A 187 30.21 -25.24 6.00
C LEU A 187 28.86 -25.91 5.73
N LEU A 188 27.76 -25.32 6.23
CA LEU A 188 26.41 -25.89 6.13
C LEU A 188 25.65 -25.43 4.89
N ARG A 189 25.92 -24.21 4.44
CA ARG A 189 25.30 -23.53 3.29
C ARG A 189 26.33 -22.61 2.60
N PRO A 190 27.13 -23.15 1.67
CA PRO A 190 28.12 -22.38 0.92
C PRO A 190 27.54 -21.21 0.09
N GLU A 191 26.24 -21.25 -0.19
CA GLU A 191 25.50 -20.24 -0.97
C GLU A 191 25.21 -18.95 -0.19
N LEU A 192 25.46 -18.93 1.13
CA LEU A 192 25.22 -17.75 1.96
C LEU A 192 26.09 -16.58 1.50
N PRO A 193 25.52 -15.38 1.29
CA PRO A 193 26.29 -14.21 0.89
C PRO A 193 27.37 -13.85 1.92
N SER A 194 28.57 -13.54 1.45
CA SER A 194 29.67 -13.04 2.30
C SER A 194 29.31 -11.73 3.03
N ALA A 195 28.35 -10.96 2.50
CA ALA A 195 27.83 -9.72 3.09
C ALA A 195 27.30 -9.89 4.53
N TYR A 196 26.91 -11.11 4.93
CA TYR A 196 26.49 -11.38 6.31
C TYR A 196 27.65 -11.29 7.31
N ASN A 197 28.89 -11.53 6.87
CA ASN A 197 30.12 -11.39 7.66
C ASN A 197 30.03 -11.93 9.11
N GLY A 198 29.48 -13.13 9.28
CA GLY A 198 29.32 -13.76 10.59
C GLY A 198 28.34 -13.06 11.53
N ARG A 199 27.40 -12.28 10.99
CA ARG A 199 26.34 -11.60 11.75
C ARG A 199 24.97 -12.10 11.34
N PHE A 200 24.06 -12.09 12.31
CA PHE A 200 22.65 -12.34 12.10
C PHE A 200 21.81 -11.14 12.51
N GLY A 201 20.80 -10.82 11.69
CA GLY A 201 19.71 -9.90 11.98
C GLY A 201 18.61 -10.13 10.94
N PHE A 202 17.34 -9.98 11.32
CA PHE A 202 16.21 -10.30 10.44
C PHE A 202 16.16 -9.43 9.18
N PHE A 203 16.72 -8.22 9.27
CA PHE A 203 16.84 -7.27 8.17
C PHE A 203 18.30 -6.83 7.95
N TYR A 204 19.29 -7.56 8.45
CA TYR A 204 20.70 -7.29 8.16
C TYR A 204 21.12 -7.97 6.85
N PRO A 205 21.95 -7.35 6.00
CA PRO A 205 22.46 -5.97 6.05
C PRO A 205 21.63 -5.00 5.20
N LYS A 206 20.29 -5.01 5.30
CA LYS A 206 19.40 -4.33 4.34
C LYS A 206 19.39 -2.81 4.46
N ASN A 207 19.84 -2.26 5.59
CA ASN A 207 19.80 -0.82 5.78
C ASN A 207 20.77 -0.11 4.83
N ASN A 208 20.28 0.88 4.10
CA ASN A 208 21.04 1.65 3.10
C ASN A 208 21.55 0.79 1.92
N THR A 209 20.86 -0.31 1.60
CA THR A 209 21.14 -1.15 0.43
C THR A 209 19.95 -1.19 -0.52
N ASP A 210 20.12 -1.84 -1.67
CA ASP A 210 19.04 -2.16 -2.60
C ASP A 210 18.65 -3.64 -2.59
N ASP A 211 17.48 -3.93 -3.14
CA ASP A 211 16.93 -5.28 -3.31
C ASP A 211 17.16 -5.85 -4.72
N GLY A 212 18.14 -5.32 -5.46
CA GLY A 212 18.52 -5.77 -6.79
C GLY A 212 18.04 -4.86 -7.92
N VAL A 213 18.26 -5.32 -9.15
CA VAL A 213 17.95 -4.57 -10.38
C VAL A 213 16.54 -4.89 -10.84
N TYR A 214 15.71 -3.87 -10.94
CA TYR A 214 14.35 -3.95 -11.46
C TYR A 214 14.31 -3.39 -12.88
N ARG A 215 13.58 -4.07 -13.76
CA ARG A 215 13.19 -3.54 -15.07
C ARG A 215 11.68 -3.55 -15.14
N VAL A 216 11.09 -2.38 -15.37
CA VAL A 216 9.64 -2.16 -15.40
C VAL A 216 9.24 -1.43 -16.66
N HIS A 217 8.00 -1.62 -17.09
CA HIS A 217 7.43 -0.84 -18.19
C HIS A 217 7.15 0.60 -17.76
N THR A 218 7.44 1.55 -18.65
CA THR A 218 7.24 2.98 -18.41
C THR A 218 5.79 3.42 -18.59
N GLY A 219 5.00 2.65 -19.35
CA GLY A 219 3.63 2.98 -19.74
C GLY A 219 3.51 3.89 -20.97
N GLU A 220 4.63 4.18 -21.65
CA GLU A 220 4.67 5.04 -22.86
C GLU A 220 4.00 4.38 -24.06
N ASP A 221 4.15 3.06 -24.19
CA ASP A 221 3.52 2.20 -25.20
C ASP A 221 2.07 1.84 -24.84
N ASP A 222 1.85 1.38 -23.60
CA ASP A 222 0.53 1.09 -23.04
C ASP A 222 0.47 1.49 -21.57
N ILE A 223 -0.42 2.44 -21.24
CA ILE A 223 -0.63 2.89 -19.87
C ILE A 223 -1.07 1.75 -18.93
N ASN A 224 -1.65 0.68 -19.47
CA ASN A 224 -2.00 -0.53 -18.71
C ASN A 224 -0.77 -1.31 -18.23
N LEU A 225 0.41 -1.02 -18.75
CA LEU A 225 1.69 -1.61 -18.34
C LEU A 225 2.48 -0.69 -17.42
N LEU A 226 1.99 0.50 -17.08
CA LEU A 226 2.70 1.44 -16.20
C LEU A 226 3.25 0.78 -14.94
N ASN A 227 4.58 0.82 -14.79
CA ASN A 227 5.34 0.26 -13.65
C ASN A 227 5.14 -1.25 -13.43
N VAL A 228 4.61 -1.99 -14.41
CA VAL A 228 4.52 -3.46 -14.39
C VAL A 228 5.92 -4.05 -14.53
N LEU A 229 6.22 -5.03 -13.69
CA LEU A 229 7.51 -5.70 -13.62
C LEU A 229 7.75 -6.59 -14.84
N GLU A 230 8.84 -6.34 -15.54
CA GLU A 230 9.32 -7.18 -16.64
C GLU A 230 10.35 -8.21 -16.13
N SER A 231 11.33 -7.76 -15.33
CA SER A 231 12.35 -8.64 -14.78
C SER A 231 12.97 -8.11 -13.49
N HIS A 232 13.47 -9.02 -12.66
CA HIS A 232 14.26 -8.74 -11.46
C HIS A 232 15.58 -9.51 -11.52
N ASN A 233 16.70 -8.82 -11.30
CA ASN A 233 18.07 -9.37 -11.40
C ASN A 233 18.32 -10.13 -12.71
N GLY A 234 17.81 -9.60 -13.83
CA GLY A 234 17.94 -10.19 -15.17
C GLY A 234 17.00 -11.36 -15.45
N ALA A 235 16.25 -11.87 -14.47
CA ALA A 235 15.28 -12.95 -14.65
C ALA A 235 13.85 -12.41 -14.81
N ASN A 236 13.09 -12.96 -15.76
CA ASN A 236 11.68 -12.62 -16.02
C ASN A 236 10.69 -13.42 -15.16
N ALA A 237 11.19 -14.33 -14.32
CA ALA A 237 10.43 -15.10 -13.37
C ALA A 237 11.31 -15.44 -12.15
N LEU A 238 10.67 -15.79 -11.04
CA LEU A 238 11.32 -16.41 -9.90
C LEU A 238 11.83 -17.82 -10.28
N ARG A 239 12.62 -18.41 -9.39
CA ARG A 239 13.18 -19.76 -9.57
C ARG A 239 13.03 -20.64 -8.34
N TYR A 240 12.17 -20.23 -7.42
CA TYR A 240 12.05 -20.83 -6.09
C TYR A 240 10.97 -21.92 -6.03
N TRP A 241 9.96 -21.81 -6.89
CA TRP A 241 8.76 -22.64 -6.85
C TRP A 241 8.79 -23.70 -7.95
N SER A 242 8.00 -24.76 -7.83
CA SER A 242 8.09 -25.91 -8.74
C SER A 242 7.44 -25.67 -10.11
N SER A 243 6.57 -24.67 -10.25
CA SER A 243 5.85 -24.38 -11.50
C SER A 243 6.12 -22.97 -12.04
N ALA A 244 5.94 -22.77 -13.34
CA ALA A 244 6.15 -21.47 -13.98
C ALA A 244 5.14 -20.42 -13.52
N GLU A 245 3.89 -20.83 -13.26
CA GLU A 245 2.80 -19.96 -12.82
C GLU A 245 3.12 -19.30 -11.47
N CYS A 246 3.68 -20.06 -10.55
CA CYS A 246 4.01 -19.60 -9.19
C CYS A 246 5.30 -18.79 -9.13
N ASN A 247 6.14 -18.95 -10.14
CA ASN A 247 7.30 -18.12 -10.34
C ASN A 247 7.01 -16.85 -11.16
N SER A 248 5.82 -16.70 -11.75
CA SER A 248 5.53 -15.61 -12.69
C SER A 248 5.42 -14.25 -12.01
N PHE A 249 6.08 -13.23 -12.58
CA PHE A 249 5.90 -11.82 -12.24
C PHE A 249 4.69 -11.17 -12.92
N SER A 250 3.96 -11.90 -13.76
CA SER A 250 2.96 -11.35 -14.68
C SER A 250 1.98 -10.37 -14.01
N GLY A 251 1.94 -9.13 -14.52
CA GLY A 251 1.05 -8.07 -14.04
C GLY A 251 1.38 -7.51 -12.64
N SER A 252 2.50 -7.91 -12.03
CA SER A 252 2.90 -7.42 -10.71
C SER A 252 3.63 -6.08 -10.77
N THR A 253 3.51 -5.30 -9.70
CA THR A 253 4.14 -3.96 -9.54
C THR A 253 4.79 -3.85 -8.15
N LYS A 254 5.71 -2.89 -7.94
CA LYS A 254 6.27 -2.59 -6.60
C LYS A 254 5.33 -1.77 -5.69
N SER A 255 4.16 -1.38 -6.20
CA SER A 255 3.01 -0.84 -5.45
C SER A 255 2.92 0.66 -5.21
N GLU A 256 3.98 1.42 -5.46
CA GLU A 256 3.95 2.88 -5.32
C GLU A 256 3.13 3.52 -6.44
N VAL A 257 3.42 3.11 -7.68
CA VAL A 257 2.74 3.53 -8.91
C VAL A 257 2.22 2.29 -9.63
N ARG A 258 1.03 2.38 -10.21
CA ARG A 258 0.38 1.30 -10.96
C ARG A 258 -0.43 1.84 -12.13
N PRO A 259 -0.86 0.96 -13.05
CA PRO A 259 -1.81 1.35 -14.07
C PRO A 259 -3.12 1.89 -13.47
N PRO A 260 -3.79 2.84 -14.16
CA PRO A 260 -5.16 3.22 -13.85
C PRO A 260 -6.08 2.01 -13.73
N LEU A 261 -7.02 2.06 -12.78
CA LEU A 261 -7.95 0.95 -12.56
C LEU A 261 -9.04 0.96 -13.62
N LYS A 262 -9.26 -0.20 -14.25
CA LYS A 262 -10.43 -0.42 -15.10
C LYS A 262 -11.64 -0.67 -14.19
N PRO A 263 -12.87 -0.35 -14.62
CA PRO A 263 -14.08 -0.72 -13.88
C PRO A 263 -14.19 -2.24 -13.60
N THR A 264 -13.56 -3.05 -14.45
CA THR A 264 -13.49 -4.51 -14.33
C THR A 264 -12.36 -5.02 -13.44
N THR A 265 -11.48 -4.15 -12.92
CA THR A 265 -10.36 -4.56 -12.07
C THR A 265 -10.88 -5.17 -10.76
N ARG A 266 -10.62 -6.46 -10.56
CA ARG A 266 -10.99 -7.20 -9.34
C ARG A 266 -9.81 -7.54 -8.45
N GLU A 267 -8.60 -7.55 -9.00
CA GLU A 267 -7.39 -7.92 -8.29
C GLU A 267 -6.20 -7.05 -8.69
N LEU A 268 -5.23 -6.94 -7.78
CA LEU A 268 -3.93 -6.33 -7.99
C LEU A 268 -2.84 -7.34 -7.65
N ARG A 269 -1.72 -7.28 -8.37
CA ARG A 269 -0.55 -8.12 -8.13
C ARG A 269 0.62 -7.24 -7.68
N MET A 270 1.27 -7.65 -6.59
CA MET A 270 2.37 -6.91 -5.98
C MET A 270 3.59 -7.81 -5.81
N PHE A 271 4.77 -7.30 -6.11
CA PHE A 271 6.02 -8.02 -5.89
C PHE A 271 6.94 -7.27 -4.93
N ASN A 272 7.45 -8.00 -3.94
CA ASN A 272 8.52 -7.57 -3.07
C ASN A 272 9.54 -8.72 -2.99
N ALA A 273 10.81 -8.42 -3.28
CA ALA A 273 11.85 -9.45 -3.37
C ALA A 273 12.05 -10.22 -2.05
N GLU A 274 11.73 -9.63 -0.90
CA GLU A 274 11.88 -10.27 0.40
C GLU A 274 10.79 -11.32 0.70
N ILE A 275 9.64 -11.22 0.04
CA ILE A 275 8.52 -12.16 0.21
C ILE A 275 8.68 -13.37 -0.72
N CYS A 276 9.49 -13.26 -1.76
CA CYS A 276 9.81 -14.36 -2.69
C CYS A 276 8.60 -14.96 -3.42
N ARG A 277 7.48 -14.23 -3.45
CA ARG A 277 6.24 -14.59 -4.14
C ARG A 277 5.48 -13.31 -4.49
N VAL A 278 4.72 -13.35 -5.59
CA VAL A 278 3.79 -12.27 -5.95
C VAL A 278 2.56 -12.34 -5.05
N LEU A 279 2.26 -11.24 -4.36
CA LEU A 279 1.05 -11.09 -3.56
C LEU A 279 -0.11 -10.76 -4.48
N LYS A 280 -1.21 -11.50 -4.31
CA LYS A 280 -2.49 -11.20 -4.94
C LYS A 280 -3.37 -10.48 -3.93
N LEU A 281 -3.84 -9.29 -4.30
CA LEU A 281 -4.79 -8.53 -3.51
C LEU A 281 -6.13 -8.47 -4.24
N VAL A 282 -7.23 -8.70 -3.52
CA VAL A 282 -8.59 -8.71 -4.08
C VAL A 282 -9.37 -7.48 -3.63
N LYS A 283 -10.18 -6.91 -4.53
CA LYS A 283 -11.02 -5.76 -4.24
C LYS A 283 -12.04 -6.14 -3.16
N SER A 284 -12.01 -5.43 -2.05
CA SER A 284 -12.90 -5.62 -0.91
C SER A 284 -14.07 -4.64 -0.94
N GLN A 285 -13.79 -3.34 -1.08
CA GLN A 285 -14.82 -2.30 -1.02
C GLN A 285 -14.40 -1.02 -1.76
N SER A 286 -15.39 -0.24 -2.19
CA SER A 286 -15.23 1.14 -2.65
C SER A 286 -15.67 2.08 -1.53
N HIS A 287 -14.91 3.13 -1.23
CA HIS A 287 -15.24 4.04 -0.13
C HIS A 287 -14.66 5.45 -0.35
N LEU A 288 -15.17 6.41 0.42
CA LEU A 288 -14.61 7.75 0.51
C LEU A 288 -13.62 7.79 1.68
N THR A 289 -12.40 8.25 1.41
CA THR A 289 -11.41 8.47 2.48
C THR A 289 -11.81 9.65 3.37
N PRO A 290 -11.23 9.79 4.58
CA PRO A 290 -11.43 10.98 5.42
C PRO A 290 -11.08 12.30 4.73
N HIS A 291 -10.23 12.25 3.70
CA HIS A 291 -9.83 13.41 2.90
C HIS A 291 -10.72 13.66 1.67
N GLY A 292 -11.82 12.92 1.50
CA GLY A 292 -12.77 13.10 0.40
C GLY A 292 -12.37 12.46 -0.93
N ILE A 293 -11.29 11.66 -0.97
CA ILE A 293 -10.84 10.95 -2.18
C ILE A 293 -11.63 9.64 -2.31
N HIS A 294 -12.20 9.37 -3.48
CA HIS A 294 -12.83 8.08 -3.77
C HIS A 294 -11.75 7.01 -3.99
N ALA A 295 -11.85 5.90 -3.26
CA ALA A 295 -10.81 4.89 -3.20
C ALA A 295 -11.34 3.47 -3.28
N GLU A 296 -10.56 2.62 -3.92
CA GLU A 296 -10.79 1.18 -4.02
C GLU A 296 -9.87 0.46 -3.04
N ARG A 297 -10.45 -0.21 -2.05
CA ARG A 297 -9.70 -0.99 -1.06
C ARG A 297 -9.47 -2.39 -1.58
N PHE A 298 -8.21 -2.80 -1.59
CA PHE A 298 -7.78 -4.16 -1.86
C PHE A 298 -7.16 -4.77 -0.62
N VAL A 299 -7.46 -6.04 -0.35
CA VAL A 299 -6.96 -6.81 0.79
C VAL A 299 -6.19 -8.03 0.29
N LEU A 300 -5.30 -8.57 1.10
CA LEU A 300 -4.59 -9.80 0.74
C LEU A 300 -5.59 -10.94 0.50
N ASP A 301 -5.43 -11.64 -0.62
CA ASP A 301 -6.26 -12.80 -0.96
C ASP A 301 -6.14 -13.87 0.13
N SER A 302 -7.27 -14.39 0.60
CA SER A 302 -7.31 -15.39 1.67
C SER A 302 -6.56 -16.68 1.29
N SER A 303 -6.44 -16.98 0.00
CA SER A 303 -5.69 -18.13 -0.50
C SER A 303 -4.16 -17.95 -0.44
N PHE A 304 -3.64 -16.75 -0.17
CA PHE A 304 -2.19 -16.50 -0.23
C PHE A 304 -1.40 -17.40 0.73
N TYR A 305 -1.91 -17.62 1.94
CA TYR A 305 -1.28 -18.47 2.96
C TYR A 305 -1.89 -19.88 3.04
N SER A 306 -2.82 -20.24 2.16
CA SER A 306 -3.41 -21.58 2.17
C SER A 306 -2.43 -22.63 1.68
N ASN A 307 -2.47 -23.82 2.25
CA ASN A 307 -1.74 -24.96 1.73
C ASN A 307 -2.45 -25.55 0.48
N SER A 308 -1.83 -26.55 -0.13
CA SER A 308 -2.37 -27.19 -1.33
C SER A 308 -3.59 -28.09 -1.09
N VAL A 309 -3.83 -28.51 0.15
CA VAL A 309 -5.00 -29.33 0.49
C VAL A 309 -6.26 -28.45 0.50
N ASP A 310 -6.18 -27.29 1.16
CA ASP A 310 -7.28 -26.34 1.27
C ASP A 310 -7.43 -25.50 -0.01
N TYR A 311 -6.32 -25.28 -0.74
CA TYR A 311 -6.30 -24.54 -2.00
C TYR A 311 -5.34 -25.19 -3.02
N PRO A 312 -5.81 -26.16 -3.83
CA PRO A 312 -4.99 -26.91 -4.79
C PRO A 312 -4.08 -26.10 -5.73
N PRO A 313 -4.45 -24.88 -6.19
CA PRO A 313 -3.55 -24.06 -7.00
C PRO A 313 -2.25 -23.65 -6.29
N ASN A 314 -2.17 -23.75 -4.95
CA ASN A 314 -0.93 -23.49 -4.21
C ASN A 314 0.03 -24.68 -4.12
N SER A 315 -0.29 -25.84 -4.72
CA SER A 315 0.60 -27.03 -4.75
C SER A 315 2.03 -26.77 -5.22
N CYS A 316 2.22 -25.77 -6.08
CA CYS A 316 3.54 -25.34 -6.55
C CYS A 316 4.43 -24.69 -5.45
N TYR A 317 3.82 -24.22 -4.36
CA TYR A 317 4.51 -23.64 -3.20
C TYR A 317 4.82 -24.67 -2.12
N ASP A 318 4.33 -25.90 -2.27
CA ASP A 318 4.66 -26.97 -1.33
C ASP A 318 6.13 -27.35 -1.46
N ILE A 319 6.79 -27.44 -0.30
CA ILE A 319 8.19 -27.82 -0.21
C ILE A 319 8.26 -29.18 0.45
N LYS A 320 8.90 -30.13 -0.25
CA LYS A 320 9.18 -31.44 0.31
C LYS A 320 10.14 -31.30 1.49
N ARG A 321 9.65 -31.55 2.70
CA ARG A 321 10.50 -31.59 3.89
C ARG A 321 11.07 -32.99 4.07
N PRO A 322 12.34 -33.12 4.47
CA PRO A 322 12.94 -34.43 4.69
C PRO A 322 12.14 -35.18 5.76
N ALA A 323 11.77 -36.43 5.46
CA ALA A 323 11.08 -37.29 6.39
C ALA A 323 11.94 -37.43 7.67
N ARG A 324 11.36 -37.07 8.81
CA ARG A 324 12.07 -37.22 10.09
C ARG A 324 12.05 -38.69 10.49
N PRO A 325 13.22 -39.33 10.74
CA PRO A 325 13.22 -40.66 11.32
C PRO A 325 12.52 -40.59 12.68
N PRO A 326 11.72 -41.60 13.06
CA PRO A 326 11.11 -41.65 14.38
C PRO A 326 12.21 -41.51 15.43
N SER A 327 12.18 -40.42 16.19
CA SER A 327 13.14 -40.19 17.26
C SER A 327 12.70 -40.97 18.49
N ILE A 328 13.55 -41.89 18.94
CA ILE A 328 13.38 -42.64 20.20
C ILE A 328 13.66 -41.72 21.40
N LEU A 329 14.36 -40.60 21.19
CA LEU A 329 14.82 -39.68 22.22
C LEU A 329 13.96 -38.41 22.37
N SER A 330 13.12 -38.07 21.39
CA SER A 330 12.16 -36.96 21.52
C SER A 330 10.84 -37.48 22.06
N ILE A 331 10.64 -37.33 23.36
CA ILE A 331 9.41 -37.78 24.05
C ILE A 331 8.20 -36.88 23.70
N ARG A 332 8.44 -35.71 23.10
CA ARG A 332 7.42 -34.71 22.73
C ARG A 332 7.59 -34.15 21.31
N SER A 333 7.69 -35.03 20.30
CA SER A 333 7.65 -34.54 18.91
C SER A 333 6.27 -33.96 18.63
N SER A 334 6.20 -32.70 18.21
CA SER A 334 4.91 -32.10 17.85
C SER A 334 4.40 -32.74 16.56
N TYR A 335 3.12 -33.10 16.57
CA TYR A 335 2.42 -33.58 15.38
C TYR A 335 2.51 -32.53 14.25
N LEU A 336 2.48 -31.25 14.60
CA LEU A 336 2.47 -30.11 13.68
C LEU A 336 3.62 -30.16 12.66
N LEU A 337 4.88 -30.28 13.10
CA LEU A 337 6.01 -30.24 12.17
C LEU A 337 6.23 -31.55 11.39
N ARG A 338 5.37 -32.58 11.59
CA ARG A 338 5.34 -33.82 10.81
C ARG A 338 4.28 -33.82 9.71
N MET A 339 3.27 -32.95 9.80
CA MET A 339 2.23 -32.82 8.76
C MET A 339 2.88 -32.30 7.49
N ASP A 340 2.55 -32.86 6.32
CA ASP A 340 3.01 -32.41 5.02
C ASP A 340 1.85 -32.42 3.99
N PRO A 341 1.42 -31.26 3.45
CA PRO A 341 1.92 -29.90 3.75
C PRO A 341 1.57 -29.45 5.18
N LEU A 342 2.21 -28.38 5.66
CA LEU A 342 1.80 -27.75 6.93
C LEU A 342 0.37 -27.19 6.82
N PRO A 343 -0.38 -27.09 7.94
CA PRO A 343 -1.70 -26.46 7.95
C PRO A 343 -1.70 -25.03 7.39
N SER A 344 -2.81 -24.61 6.78
CA SER A 344 -2.95 -23.29 6.15
C SER A 344 -2.71 -22.13 7.13
N GLY A 345 -2.25 -21.00 6.60
CA GLY A 345 -2.03 -19.76 7.35
C GLY A 345 -0.59 -19.29 7.45
N ILE A 346 0.34 -20.02 6.84
CA ILE A 346 1.76 -19.66 6.77
C ILE A 346 2.33 -19.88 5.37
N MET A 347 3.45 -19.22 5.06
CA MET A 347 4.22 -19.41 3.83
C MET A 347 5.68 -19.64 4.18
N ASP A 348 6.28 -20.70 3.65
CA ASP A 348 7.70 -21.02 3.86
C ASP A 348 8.61 -20.17 2.96
N LEU A 349 9.64 -19.54 3.54
CA LEU A 349 10.64 -18.75 2.82
C LEU A 349 11.95 -19.51 2.58
N GLY A 350 12.08 -20.75 3.06
CA GLY A 350 13.25 -21.59 2.91
C GLY A 350 13.85 -21.58 1.49
N PRO A 351 13.06 -21.77 0.41
CA PRO A 351 13.58 -21.81 -0.96
C PRO A 351 14.36 -20.57 -1.40
N CYS A 352 14.01 -19.38 -0.87
CA CYS A 352 14.71 -18.13 -1.20
C CYS A 352 15.62 -17.62 -0.08
N LYS A 353 15.58 -18.24 1.10
CA LYS A 353 16.41 -17.92 2.28
C LYS A 353 17.36 -19.06 2.60
N TYR A 354 17.98 -19.66 1.59
CA TYR A 354 19.06 -20.66 1.73
C TYR A 354 18.66 -21.89 2.57
N GLY A 355 17.39 -22.28 2.52
CA GLY A 355 16.80 -23.37 3.30
C GLY A 355 16.59 -23.04 4.78
N ALA A 356 16.62 -21.76 5.18
CA ALA A 356 16.33 -21.36 6.55
C ALA A 356 14.87 -21.66 6.91
N PRO A 357 14.57 -22.11 8.15
CA PRO A 357 13.23 -22.46 8.59
C PRO A 357 12.37 -21.22 8.93
N ILE A 358 12.30 -20.24 8.02
CA ILE A 358 11.59 -18.97 8.21
C ILE A 358 10.25 -19.01 7.51
N TYR A 359 9.19 -18.57 8.18
CA TYR A 359 7.83 -18.60 7.67
C TYR A 359 7.16 -17.24 7.82
N LEU A 360 6.40 -16.82 6.81
CA LEU A 360 5.52 -15.65 6.88
C LEU A 360 4.10 -16.03 7.28
N SER A 361 3.41 -15.13 7.96
CA SER A 361 1.97 -15.23 8.24
C SER A 361 1.36 -13.84 8.35
N ASN A 362 0.04 -13.76 8.54
CA ASN A 362 -0.54 -12.54 9.11
C ASN A 362 -0.15 -12.39 10.59
N PRO A 363 -0.13 -11.17 11.14
CA PRO A 363 0.13 -10.93 12.56
C PRO A 363 -0.81 -11.70 13.50
N HIS A 364 -0.23 -12.21 14.58
CA HIS A 364 -0.84 -13.13 15.55
C HIS A 364 -1.48 -14.37 14.93
N PHE A 365 -0.97 -14.82 13.78
CA PHE A 365 -1.55 -15.93 13.00
C PHE A 365 -3.04 -15.68 12.65
N LEU A 366 -3.41 -14.43 12.36
CA LEU A 366 -4.75 -14.11 11.87
C LEU A 366 -5.07 -14.93 10.61
N ASP A 367 -6.24 -15.58 10.60
CA ASP A 367 -6.74 -16.45 9.52
C ASP A 367 -5.89 -17.71 9.26
N ALA A 368 -4.99 -18.05 10.18
CA ALA A 368 -4.25 -19.32 10.13
C ALA A 368 -4.98 -20.44 10.87
N ASP A 369 -4.55 -21.68 10.63
CA ASP A 369 -5.01 -22.82 11.40
C ASP A 369 -4.79 -22.58 12.92
N PRO A 370 -5.82 -22.82 13.75
CA PRO A 370 -5.73 -22.60 15.20
C PRO A 370 -4.57 -23.31 15.89
N ILE A 371 -4.02 -24.38 15.29
CA ILE A 371 -2.87 -25.11 15.84
C ILE A 371 -1.68 -24.19 16.11
N TYR A 372 -1.41 -23.21 15.23
CA TYR A 372 -0.29 -22.28 15.41
C TYR A 372 -0.46 -21.43 16.66
N ALA A 373 -1.62 -20.78 16.80
CA ALA A 373 -1.93 -19.95 17.96
C ALA A 373 -2.05 -20.77 19.25
N SER A 374 -2.47 -22.05 19.17
CA SER A 374 -2.63 -22.92 20.33
C SER A 374 -1.29 -23.30 20.99
N THR A 375 -0.19 -23.24 20.25
CA THR A 375 1.15 -23.66 20.72
C THR A 375 1.89 -22.64 21.57
N VAL A 376 1.38 -21.40 21.65
CA VAL A 376 1.95 -20.30 22.44
C VAL A 376 0.86 -19.56 23.20
N GLU A 377 1.23 -18.77 24.21
CA GLU A 377 0.32 -17.87 24.93
C GLU A 377 0.62 -16.41 24.60
N GLY A 378 -0.40 -15.55 24.68
CA GLY A 378 -0.26 -14.10 24.49
C GLY A 378 -0.68 -13.57 23.11
N LEU A 379 -0.98 -14.44 22.13
CA LEU A 379 -1.45 -14.01 20.81
C LEU A 379 -2.93 -13.58 20.82
N LYS A 380 -3.25 -12.47 20.15
CA LYS A 380 -4.59 -11.88 20.10
C LYS A 380 -4.93 -11.42 18.67
N PRO A 381 -5.23 -12.34 17.73
CA PRO A 381 -5.54 -11.98 16.34
C PRO A 381 -6.74 -11.04 16.25
N ASN A 382 -6.60 -9.95 15.51
CA ASN A 382 -7.65 -8.97 15.29
C ASN A 382 -7.60 -8.46 13.85
N ARG A 383 -8.67 -8.65 13.08
CA ARG A 383 -8.72 -8.29 11.66
C ARG A 383 -8.50 -6.79 11.41
N SER A 384 -9.01 -5.88 12.24
CA SER A 384 -8.83 -4.44 12.01
C SER A 384 -7.37 -3.99 12.20
N LYS A 385 -6.65 -4.65 13.11
CA LYS A 385 -5.24 -4.36 13.42
C LYS A 385 -4.25 -5.15 12.57
N HIS A 386 -4.60 -6.35 12.13
CA HIS A 386 -3.63 -7.29 11.56
C HIS A 386 -3.87 -7.64 10.09
N SER A 387 -4.98 -7.19 9.48
CA SER A 387 -5.19 -7.40 8.03
C SER A 387 -4.29 -6.52 7.18
N PHE A 388 -3.79 -7.07 6.08
CA PHE A 388 -3.15 -6.29 5.02
C PHE A 388 -4.22 -5.59 4.18
N TRP A 389 -4.06 -4.29 3.92
CA TRP A 389 -4.87 -3.58 2.94
C TRP A 389 -4.11 -2.46 2.24
N ILE A 390 -4.62 -2.09 1.06
CA ILE A 390 -4.17 -0.93 0.28
C ILE A 390 -5.39 -0.22 -0.31
N ASP A 391 -5.36 1.12 -0.27
CA ASP A 391 -6.36 1.97 -0.89
C ASP A 391 -5.77 2.62 -2.13
N VAL A 392 -6.48 2.47 -3.25
CA VAL A 392 -6.03 2.91 -4.56
C VAL A 392 -7.03 3.89 -5.16
N GLU A 393 -6.53 5.02 -5.64
CA GLU A 393 -7.30 5.99 -6.41
C GLU A 393 -7.48 5.46 -7.85
N PRO A 394 -8.72 5.23 -8.31
CA PRO A 394 -8.95 4.48 -9.54
C PRO A 394 -8.50 5.17 -10.84
N THR A 395 -8.54 6.50 -10.90
CA THR A 395 -8.28 7.25 -12.14
C THR A 395 -6.80 7.25 -12.51
N THR A 396 -5.93 7.32 -11.50
CA THR A 396 -4.47 7.36 -11.66
C THR A 396 -3.78 6.04 -11.33
N GLY A 397 -4.44 5.16 -10.56
CA GLY A 397 -3.79 3.96 -10.02
C GLY A 397 -2.87 4.23 -8.83
N SER A 398 -2.87 5.46 -8.31
CA SER A 398 -2.00 5.87 -7.20
C SER A 398 -2.42 5.21 -5.89
N THR A 399 -1.45 4.72 -5.12
CA THR A 399 -1.69 4.26 -3.76
C THR A 399 -1.85 5.46 -2.84
N ILE A 400 -3.03 5.59 -2.22
CA ILE A 400 -3.36 6.69 -1.31
C ILE A 400 -3.33 6.31 0.17
N GLY A 401 -3.30 5.01 0.47
CA GLY A 401 -3.16 4.51 1.82
C GLY A 401 -2.74 3.05 1.79
N ILE A 402 -1.93 2.64 2.76
CA ILE A 402 -1.50 1.25 2.88
C ILE A 402 -1.26 0.90 4.35
N ALA A 403 -1.65 -0.32 4.71
CA ALA A 403 -1.13 -1.01 5.89
C ALA A 403 -0.73 -2.42 5.46
N ALA A 404 0.52 -2.55 5.02
CA ALA A 404 1.10 -3.83 4.65
C ALA A 404 1.64 -4.49 5.92
N ARG A 405 0.96 -5.56 6.35
CA ARG A 405 1.21 -6.23 7.62
C ARG A 405 1.63 -7.67 7.40
N VAL A 406 2.75 -8.05 7.98
CA VAL A 406 3.33 -9.39 7.85
C VAL A 406 4.02 -9.78 9.14
N GLN A 407 3.93 -11.06 9.50
CA GLN A 407 4.61 -11.65 10.64
C GLN A 407 5.71 -12.60 10.17
N LEU A 408 6.85 -12.54 10.83
CA LEU A 408 7.97 -13.46 10.65
C LEU A 408 7.96 -14.48 11.79
N ASN A 409 8.05 -15.74 11.41
CA ASN A 409 8.07 -16.88 12.31
C ASN A 409 9.27 -17.78 11.97
N VAL A 410 9.71 -18.57 12.94
CA VAL A 410 10.80 -19.54 12.76
C VAL A 410 10.33 -20.91 13.25
N ALA A 411 10.47 -21.94 12.41
CA ALA A 411 10.20 -23.30 12.85
C ALA A 411 11.32 -23.79 13.76
N VAL A 412 10.92 -24.20 14.96
CA VAL A 412 11.79 -24.79 15.96
C VAL A 412 11.76 -26.31 15.77
N SER A 413 12.89 -26.88 15.35
CA SER A 413 13.07 -28.34 15.32
C SER A 413 14.43 -28.68 15.88
N THR A 414 14.42 -29.48 16.95
CA THR A 414 15.61 -29.79 17.75
C THR A 414 16.37 -31.00 17.22
N GLY A 415 15.74 -31.80 16.35
CA GLY A 415 16.34 -32.97 15.72
C GLY A 415 16.87 -33.99 16.73
N GLN A 416 17.75 -34.90 16.27
CA GLN A 416 18.46 -35.85 17.15
C GLN A 416 19.86 -35.37 17.54
N ALA A 417 20.29 -34.20 17.05
CA ALA A 417 21.70 -33.80 17.06
C ALA A 417 22.15 -33.09 18.34
N SER A 418 21.24 -32.59 19.18
CA SER A 418 21.58 -31.95 20.45
C SER A 418 20.78 -32.54 21.60
N ILE A 419 21.50 -33.07 22.60
CA ILE A 419 20.87 -33.60 23.82
C ILE A 419 20.36 -32.44 24.68
N ARG A 420 21.05 -31.29 24.67
CA ARG A 420 20.72 -30.12 25.48
C ARG A 420 19.32 -29.57 25.19
N PHE A 421 18.92 -29.53 23.92
CA PHE A 421 17.67 -28.89 23.50
C PHE A 421 16.52 -29.87 23.26
N ARG A 422 16.64 -31.13 23.66
CA ARG A 422 15.64 -32.18 23.41
C ARG A 422 14.25 -31.91 23.99
N ASN A 423 14.16 -31.06 25.02
CA ASN A 423 12.90 -30.73 25.69
C ASN A 423 12.17 -29.54 25.05
N VAL A 424 12.86 -28.73 24.24
CA VAL A 424 12.25 -27.56 23.61
C VAL A 424 11.13 -28.03 22.66
N PRO A 425 9.93 -27.41 22.74
CA PRO A 425 8.80 -27.83 21.93
C PRO A 425 9.03 -27.52 20.45
N GLU A 426 8.66 -28.47 19.59
CA GLU A 426 8.73 -28.30 18.13
C GLU A 426 7.53 -27.47 17.63
N ILE A 427 7.69 -26.18 17.35
CA ILE A 427 6.58 -25.28 16.99
C ILE A 427 6.98 -24.27 15.92
N ILE A 428 6.00 -23.55 15.35
CA ILE A 428 6.26 -22.34 14.56
C ILE A 428 6.29 -21.16 15.52
N PHE A 429 7.49 -20.76 15.94
CA PHE A 429 7.68 -19.71 16.94
C PHE A 429 7.55 -18.32 16.30
N PRO A 430 6.60 -17.47 16.73
CA PRO A 430 6.47 -16.12 16.20
C PRO A 430 7.56 -15.20 16.76
N ILE A 431 8.25 -14.47 15.90
CA ILE A 431 9.38 -13.61 16.28
C ILE A 431 8.91 -12.16 16.42
N LEU A 432 8.41 -11.63 15.32
CA LEU A 432 7.97 -10.24 15.21
C LEU A 432 6.97 -10.12 14.08
N TRP A 433 6.17 -9.06 14.11
CA TRP A 433 5.42 -8.61 12.95
C TRP A 433 5.72 -7.15 12.66
N SER A 434 5.54 -6.76 11.40
CA SER A 434 5.80 -5.41 10.93
C SER A 434 4.61 -4.82 10.20
N GLU A 435 4.38 -3.53 10.41
CA GLU A 435 3.43 -2.71 9.65
C GLU A 435 4.18 -1.67 8.83
N TYR A 436 4.04 -1.76 7.51
CA TYR A 436 4.50 -0.76 6.57
C TYR A 436 3.33 0.11 6.13
N THR A 437 3.44 1.42 6.39
CA THR A 437 2.37 2.39 6.13
C THR A 437 2.90 3.65 5.44
N SER A 438 2.02 4.34 4.74
CA SER A 438 2.28 5.66 4.15
C SER A 438 1.14 6.61 4.47
N ALA A 439 1.45 7.89 4.60
CA ALA A 439 0.45 8.95 4.80
C ALA A 439 0.51 9.95 3.64
N LEU A 440 -0.65 10.31 3.10
CA LEU A 440 -0.72 11.34 2.07
C LEU A 440 -0.37 12.71 2.63
N THR A 441 0.31 13.51 1.81
CA THR A 441 0.53 14.94 2.06
C THR A 441 -0.67 15.76 1.55
N PRO A 442 -1.03 16.89 2.19
CA PRO A 442 -2.15 17.74 1.75
C PRO A 442 -2.09 18.15 0.27
N HIS A 443 -0.91 18.52 -0.22
CA HIS A 443 -0.71 18.88 -1.63
C HIS A 443 -1.09 17.76 -2.61
N LEU A 444 -0.81 16.50 -2.25
CA LEU A 444 -1.16 15.35 -3.07
C LEU A 444 -2.67 15.04 -3.00
N VAL A 445 -3.29 15.28 -1.85
CA VAL A 445 -4.76 15.18 -1.70
C VAL A 445 -5.46 16.12 -2.66
N ASP A 446 -5.08 17.40 -2.68
CA ASP A 446 -5.70 18.41 -3.54
C ASP A 446 -5.57 18.04 -5.03
N LYS A 447 -4.38 17.57 -5.44
CA LYS A 447 -4.16 17.10 -6.82
C LYS A 447 -5.05 15.91 -7.18
N LEU A 448 -5.16 14.92 -6.31
CA LEU A 448 -5.98 13.73 -6.58
C LEU A 448 -7.46 14.08 -6.64
N LEU A 449 -7.94 14.97 -5.76
CA LEU A 449 -9.31 15.49 -5.84
C LEU A 449 -9.55 16.19 -7.18
N ILE A 450 -8.67 17.09 -7.59
CA ILE A 450 -8.78 17.79 -8.88
C ILE A 450 -8.85 16.77 -10.03
N VAL A 451 -7.97 15.76 -10.04
CA VAL A 451 -7.93 14.73 -11.08
C VAL A 451 -9.23 13.90 -11.13
N GLN A 452 -9.83 13.58 -9.98
CA GLN A 452 -11.10 12.83 -9.92
C GLN A 452 -12.29 13.63 -10.44
N TRP A 453 -12.35 14.93 -10.14
CA TRP A 453 -13.53 15.75 -10.45
C TRP A 453 -13.46 16.40 -11.84
N ILE A 454 -12.25 16.71 -12.35
CA ILE A 454 -12.05 17.40 -13.63
C ILE A 454 -12.78 16.75 -14.81
N PRO A 455 -12.74 15.42 -15.04
CA PRO A 455 -13.42 14.81 -16.18
C PRO A 455 -14.93 15.09 -16.16
N ALA A 456 -15.59 14.87 -15.03
CA ALA A 456 -17.02 15.11 -14.87
C ALA A 456 -17.37 16.61 -14.88
N ALA A 457 -16.55 17.45 -14.26
CA ALA A 457 -16.73 18.89 -14.24
C ALA A 457 -16.60 19.49 -15.64
N SER A 458 -15.61 19.05 -16.44
CA SER A 458 -15.39 19.54 -17.81
C SER A 458 -16.59 19.30 -18.72
N ALA A 459 -17.25 18.15 -18.59
CA ALA A 459 -18.49 17.85 -19.31
C ALA A 459 -19.63 18.78 -18.91
N LYS A 460 -19.85 18.94 -17.59
CA LYS A 460 -20.92 19.81 -17.06
C LYS A 460 -20.71 21.27 -17.43
N ILE A 461 -19.49 21.78 -17.28
CA ILE A 461 -19.11 23.15 -17.63
C ILE A 461 -19.27 23.39 -19.13
N SER A 462 -18.79 22.47 -19.98
CA SER A 462 -18.93 22.59 -21.43
C SER A 462 -20.40 22.64 -21.86
N LEU A 463 -21.23 21.72 -21.35
CA LEU A 463 -22.66 21.72 -21.64
C LEU A 463 -23.33 23.03 -21.21
N PHE A 464 -22.99 23.54 -20.02
CA PHE A 464 -23.48 24.83 -19.54
C PHE A 464 -23.07 25.98 -20.46
N LEU A 465 -21.81 26.03 -20.92
CA LEU A 465 -21.32 27.04 -21.86
C LEU A 465 -22.05 26.98 -23.22
N PHE A 466 -22.29 25.79 -23.76
CA PHE A 466 -23.04 25.64 -25.02
C PHE A 466 -24.51 26.03 -24.88
N CYS A 467 -25.16 25.68 -23.76
CA CYS A 467 -26.55 26.06 -23.49
C CYS A 467 -26.71 27.57 -23.27
N THR A 468 -25.79 28.21 -22.53
CA THR A 468 -25.80 29.66 -22.33
C THR A 468 -25.53 30.41 -23.63
N PHE A 469 -24.63 29.90 -24.47
CA PHE A 469 -24.41 30.42 -25.81
C PHE A 469 -25.65 30.29 -26.70
N ALA A 470 -26.33 29.13 -26.70
CA ALA A 470 -27.57 28.95 -27.45
C ALA A 470 -28.68 29.91 -26.99
N LEU A 471 -28.81 30.14 -25.67
CA LEU A 471 -29.74 31.11 -25.10
C LEU A 471 -29.40 32.55 -25.49
N LEU A 472 -28.11 32.91 -25.49
CA LEU A 472 -27.66 34.24 -25.95
C LEU A 472 -28.02 34.46 -27.43
N VAL A 473 -27.77 33.47 -28.30
CA VAL A 473 -28.16 33.55 -29.72
C VAL A 473 -29.67 33.69 -29.85
N PHE A 474 -30.45 32.93 -29.09
CA PHE A 474 -31.91 33.00 -29.10
C PHE A 474 -32.43 34.38 -28.68
N THR A 475 -31.91 34.95 -27.60
CA THR A 475 -32.31 36.29 -27.11
C THR A 475 -31.93 37.41 -28.08
N VAL A 476 -30.74 37.36 -28.70
CA VAL A 476 -30.32 38.32 -29.72
C VAL A 476 -31.22 38.24 -30.96
N VAL A 477 -31.55 37.03 -31.42
CA VAL A 477 -32.42 36.82 -32.60
C VAL A 477 -33.84 37.29 -32.34
N LEU A 478 -34.38 37.02 -31.14
CA LEU A 478 -35.66 37.56 -30.68
C LEU A 478 -35.63 39.09 -30.63
N GLY A 479 -34.60 39.69 -30.05
CA GLY A 479 -34.43 41.15 -29.99
C GLY A 479 -34.38 41.81 -31.37
N ILE A 480 -33.68 41.21 -32.33
CA ILE A 480 -33.65 41.68 -33.72
C ILE A 480 -35.03 41.52 -34.38
N HIS A 481 -35.74 40.43 -34.09
CA HIS A 481 -37.07 40.19 -34.64
C HIS A 481 -38.11 41.18 -34.09
N THR A 482 -38.16 41.37 -32.77
CA THR A 482 -39.07 42.35 -32.14
C THR A 482 -38.76 43.77 -32.60
N PHE A 483 -37.48 44.14 -32.72
CA PHE A 483 -37.08 45.44 -33.26
C PHE A 483 -37.58 45.65 -34.70
N ARG A 484 -37.48 44.63 -35.56
CA ARG A 484 -38.00 44.69 -36.93
C ARG A 484 -39.50 44.82 -36.98
N VAL A 485 -40.23 44.03 -36.20
CA VAL A 485 -41.71 44.12 -36.12
C VAL A 485 -42.17 45.48 -35.60
N LEU A 486 -41.53 46.01 -34.55
CA LEU A 486 -41.84 47.33 -34.01
C LEU A 486 -41.55 48.46 -35.00
N ARG A 487 -40.46 48.33 -35.78
CA ARG A 487 -40.11 49.27 -36.84
C ARG A 487 -41.11 49.21 -37.99
N ASP A 488 -41.47 48.01 -38.45
CA ASP A 488 -42.32 47.81 -39.63
C ASP A 488 -43.80 48.15 -39.32
N ASN A 489 -44.26 47.98 -38.07
CA ASN A 489 -45.60 48.39 -37.61
C ASN A 489 -45.76 49.91 -37.34
N LYS A 490 -44.71 50.73 -37.55
CA LYS A 490 -44.71 52.19 -37.29
C LYS A 490 -45.33 52.59 -35.94
N ASP A 491 -45.11 51.80 -34.88
CA ASP A 491 -45.66 52.13 -33.56
C ASP A 491 -45.03 53.45 -33.04
N PRO A 492 -45.83 54.51 -32.82
CA PRO A 492 -45.32 55.83 -32.45
C PRO A 492 -44.57 55.85 -31.11
N LYS A 493 -44.85 54.91 -30.19
CA LYS A 493 -44.08 54.79 -28.93
C LYS A 493 -42.71 54.17 -29.15
N ALA A 494 -42.62 53.14 -29.99
CA ALA A 494 -41.36 52.48 -30.33
C ALA A 494 -40.42 53.42 -31.11
N MET A 495 -40.97 54.23 -32.02
CA MET A 495 -40.19 55.19 -32.81
C MET A 495 -39.62 56.35 -31.97
N LYS A 496 -40.31 56.72 -30.87
CA LYS A 496 -39.85 57.70 -29.87
C LYS A 496 -38.71 57.15 -29.00
N ALA A 497 -38.78 55.88 -28.58
CA ALA A 497 -37.73 55.19 -27.85
C ALA A 497 -36.46 54.99 -28.70
N VAL A 498 -36.59 54.68 -29.99
CA VAL A 498 -35.45 54.58 -30.93
C VAL A 498 -34.77 55.93 -31.16
N LYS A 499 -35.54 57.03 -31.22
CA LYS A 499 -34.97 58.39 -31.26
C LYS A 499 -34.20 58.73 -29.99
N ALA A 500 -34.71 58.35 -28.81
CA ALA A 500 -34.05 58.54 -27.53
C ALA A 500 -32.74 57.72 -27.37
N LEU A 501 -32.73 56.46 -27.83
CA LEU A 501 -31.53 55.63 -27.84
C LEU A 501 -30.48 56.14 -28.83
N LYS A 502 -30.90 56.59 -30.03
CA LYS A 502 -29.99 57.23 -30.99
C LYS A 502 -29.40 58.54 -30.47
N SER A 503 -30.16 59.35 -29.71
CA SER A 503 -29.60 60.55 -29.08
C SER A 503 -28.59 60.21 -27.99
N ILE A 504 -28.82 59.16 -27.19
CA ILE A 504 -27.87 58.74 -26.14
C ILE A 504 -26.57 58.18 -26.73
N VAL A 505 -26.64 57.38 -27.81
CA VAL A 505 -25.45 56.85 -28.50
C VAL A 505 -24.68 57.95 -29.23
N ARG A 506 -25.37 58.94 -29.82
CA ARG A 506 -24.73 60.10 -30.48
C ARG A 506 -24.03 61.01 -29.47
N ILE A 507 -24.64 61.26 -28.32
CA ILE A 507 -24.01 62.01 -27.20
C ILE A 507 -22.72 61.30 -26.72
N LYS A 508 -22.68 59.97 -26.72
CA LYS A 508 -21.48 59.19 -26.33
C LYS A 508 -20.39 59.14 -27.41
N SER A 509 -20.76 59.37 -28.67
CA SER A 509 -19.83 59.49 -29.81
C SER A 509 -19.20 60.88 -29.86
N ASP A 510 -20.00 61.93 -29.66
CA ASP A 510 -19.53 63.33 -29.69
C ASP A 510 -18.68 63.68 -28.45
N ALA A 511 -18.90 62.99 -27.32
CA ALA A 511 -18.05 63.10 -26.13
C ALA A 511 -16.66 62.45 -26.27
N ASN A 512 -16.45 61.58 -27.27
CA ASN A 512 -15.16 60.94 -27.55
C ASN A 512 -14.35 61.67 -28.63
N ASP A 513 -14.92 62.69 -29.28
CA ASP A 513 -14.33 63.45 -30.41
C ASP A 513 -13.98 64.90 -30.02
N SER A 514 -14.09 65.26 -28.73
CA SER A 514 -13.87 66.63 -28.22
C SER A 514 -12.63 66.78 -27.32
N THR A 515 -11.63 65.92 -27.47
CA THR A 515 -10.28 66.14 -26.91
C THR A 515 -9.21 66.03 -28.00
N GLU A 516 -9.17 67.02 -28.88
CA GLU A 516 -7.99 67.31 -29.69
C GLU A 516 -7.59 68.78 -29.45
N VAL A 517 -6.49 68.96 -28.70
CA VAL A 517 -5.90 70.26 -28.35
C VAL A 517 -4.99 70.68 -29.51
N THR A 518 -5.17 71.90 -30.00
CA THR A 518 -4.36 72.52 -31.04
C THR A 518 -2.89 72.73 -30.63
N PRO A 519 -1.92 72.59 -31.56
CA PRO A 519 -0.51 72.78 -31.27
C PRO A 519 -0.07 74.23 -31.54
N ASN A 520 0.90 74.74 -30.79
CA ASN A 520 1.74 75.84 -31.25
C ASN A 520 3.19 75.75 -30.73
N ASN A 521 4.09 75.62 -31.71
CA ASN A 521 5.48 76.05 -31.81
C ASN A 521 6.50 75.81 -30.68
N GLY A 522 7.58 75.10 -31.04
CA GLY A 522 8.93 75.65 -30.85
C GLY A 522 10.03 74.70 -30.35
N THR A 523 10.83 74.21 -31.30
CA THR A 523 12.30 73.93 -31.22
C THR A 523 12.87 72.77 -30.36
N THR A 524 13.31 71.74 -31.08
CA THR A 524 14.59 70.97 -30.98
C THR A 524 15.21 70.69 -29.61
N GLU A 525 15.30 69.39 -29.24
CA GLU A 525 16.57 68.66 -29.15
C GLU A 525 16.35 67.15 -28.93
N THR A 526 17.30 66.36 -29.43
CA THR A 526 17.40 64.90 -29.49
C THR A 526 17.74 64.24 -28.14
N THR A 527 17.11 63.10 -27.79
CA THR A 527 17.80 61.87 -27.27
C THR A 527 16.85 60.68 -26.97
N GLU A 528 17.11 59.56 -27.66
CA GLU A 528 17.24 58.15 -27.23
C GLU A 528 16.42 57.51 -26.05
N VAL A 529 15.61 56.50 -26.43
CA VAL A 529 15.48 55.10 -25.90
C VAL A 529 15.04 54.81 -24.43
N LYS A 530 13.82 54.23 -24.26
CA LYS A 530 13.44 52.82 -23.86
C LYS A 530 12.12 52.75 -23.03
N PRO A 531 11.19 51.79 -23.25
CA PRO A 531 9.96 51.63 -22.45
C PRO A 531 9.87 50.29 -21.66
N GLU A 532 9.35 50.38 -20.43
CA GLU A 532 8.62 49.39 -19.58
C GLU A 532 7.86 50.28 -18.55
N GLU A 533 6.64 50.06 -18.06
CA GLU A 533 5.84 48.89 -17.69
C GLU A 533 4.43 49.44 -17.32
N HIS A 534 3.31 48.73 -17.56
CA HIS A 534 2.08 48.75 -16.72
C HIS A 534 0.85 48.13 -17.42
N VAL A 535 0.60 46.84 -17.20
CA VAL A 535 -0.76 46.25 -17.20
C VAL A 535 -0.81 45.10 -16.19
N SER A 536 -1.20 45.37 -14.93
CA SER A 536 -1.50 44.30 -13.95
C SER A 536 -2.26 44.78 -12.68
N VAL A 537 -3.34 45.56 -12.82
CA VAL A 537 -4.16 45.95 -11.64
C VAL A 537 -5.66 45.65 -11.76
N SER A 538 -6.20 45.41 -12.96
CA SER A 538 -7.65 45.22 -13.12
C SER A 538 -8.15 43.79 -12.84
N PHE A 539 -7.29 42.77 -12.99
CA PHE A 539 -7.72 41.36 -12.87
C PHE A 539 -7.81 40.84 -11.43
N LYS A 540 -7.17 41.51 -10.45
CA LYS A 540 -7.17 41.10 -9.03
C LYS A 540 -8.41 41.56 -8.24
N LYS A 541 -9.20 42.51 -8.74
CA LYS A 541 -10.38 43.04 -8.01
C LYS A 541 -11.67 42.25 -8.21
N SER A 542 -11.77 41.42 -9.24
CA SER A 542 -12.99 40.67 -9.57
C SER A 542 -13.11 39.32 -8.83
N LEU A 543 -11.99 38.72 -8.42
CA LEU A 543 -12.02 37.41 -7.73
C LEU A 543 -12.38 37.51 -6.23
N THR A 544 -12.24 38.68 -5.61
CA THR A 544 -12.48 38.86 -4.17
C THR A 544 -13.96 39.05 -3.82
N GLN A 545 -14.82 39.31 -4.81
CA GLN A 545 -16.21 39.72 -4.57
C GLN A 545 -17.24 38.57 -4.70
N SER A 546 -16.82 37.37 -5.11
CA SER A 546 -17.70 36.17 -5.17
C SER A 546 -17.45 35.15 -4.05
N LEU A 547 -16.58 35.44 -3.08
CA LEU A 547 -16.29 34.56 -1.94
C LEU A 547 -16.96 35.00 -0.61
N GLU A 548 -17.75 36.08 -0.59
CA GLU A 548 -18.36 36.61 0.64
C GLU A 548 -19.85 36.28 0.84
N THR A 549 -20.54 35.60 -0.09
CA THR A 549 -21.96 35.24 0.06
C THR A 549 -22.18 33.74 0.24
N SER A 550 -21.60 33.16 1.28
CA SER A 550 -22.05 31.90 1.89
C SER A 550 -21.48 31.68 3.30
N LYS A 551 -21.58 32.69 4.18
CA LYS A 551 -21.43 32.49 5.63
C LYS A 551 -22.79 32.17 6.24
N LEU A 552 -23.07 30.89 6.50
CA LEU A 552 -24.03 30.48 7.52
C LEU A 552 -23.24 29.86 8.68
N SER A 553 -23.48 30.39 9.87
CA SER A 553 -22.78 30.18 11.13
C SER A 553 -22.89 28.77 11.72
N LEU A 554 -21.78 28.22 12.21
CA LEU A 554 -21.72 27.20 13.26
C LEU A 554 -20.60 27.56 14.27
N PRO A 555 -20.76 27.25 15.57
CA PRO A 555 -20.05 27.92 16.66
C PRO A 555 -18.65 27.37 16.91
N SER A 556 -17.78 28.24 17.43
CA SER A 556 -16.41 27.97 17.87
C SER A 556 -16.34 27.38 19.29
N ALA A 557 -15.63 26.27 19.48
CA ALA A 557 -14.86 25.90 20.69
C ALA A 557 -13.96 24.66 20.39
N PRO A 558 -12.97 24.29 21.23
CA PRO A 558 -11.56 24.57 21.03
C PRO A 558 -10.70 23.31 20.76
N TYR A 559 -9.42 23.56 20.45
CA TYR A 559 -8.35 22.57 20.39
C TYR A 559 -8.20 21.82 21.71
N ASP A 560 -8.26 20.48 21.68
CA ASP A 560 -7.77 19.63 22.77
C ASP A 560 -6.83 18.54 22.25
N THR A 561 -5.60 18.66 22.71
CA THR A 561 -4.58 17.61 22.83
C THR A 561 -5.12 16.48 23.72
N PHE A 562 -5.24 15.26 23.21
CA PHE A 562 -5.56 14.11 24.06
C PHE A 562 -4.32 13.35 24.51
N SER A 563 -3.92 13.70 25.73
CA SER A 563 -3.21 12.86 26.69
C SER A 563 -4.08 11.64 27.06
N LEU A 564 -3.46 10.47 27.11
CA LEU A 564 -4.02 9.26 27.71
C LEU A 564 -4.04 9.40 29.23
N ALA A 565 -5.23 9.38 29.84
CA ALA A 565 -5.39 9.07 31.25
C ALA A 565 -6.73 8.35 31.49
N ASN A 566 -6.68 7.41 32.44
CA ASN A 566 -7.70 6.49 32.89
C ASN A 566 -9.02 7.15 33.28
N GLU A 567 -10.15 6.46 33.06
CA GLU A 567 -11.07 6.11 34.16
C GLU A 567 -12.16 5.10 33.74
N VAL A 568 -12.52 4.28 34.73
CA VAL A 568 -13.45 3.15 34.75
C VAL A 568 -14.88 3.66 34.96
N PRO A 569 -15.92 3.01 34.40
CA PRO A 569 -17.25 3.05 35.01
C PRO A 569 -17.62 1.69 35.62
N ASN A 570 -17.73 1.69 36.94
CA ASN A 570 -18.46 0.72 37.74
C ASN A 570 -19.96 0.81 37.43
N THR A 571 -20.64 -0.31 37.15
CA THR A 571 -21.99 -0.71 37.65
C THR A 571 -22.42 -2.10 37.09
N PRO A 572 -23.35 -2.83 37.75
CA PRO A 572 -23.15 -4.22 38.20
C PRO A 572 -23.76 -5.33 37.32
N PRO A 573 -23.45 -6.62 37.57
CA PRO A 573 -23.87 -7.72 36.70
C PRO A 573 -25.33 -8.13 36.92
N ARG A 574 -26.07 -8.31 35.81
CA ARG A 574 -27.36 -8.99 35.80
C ARG A 574 -27.15 -10.50 35.95
N ARG A 575 -27.70 -11.03 37.05
CA ARG A 575 -27.90 -12.45 37.35
C ARG A 575 -28.63 -13.16 36.20
N TYR A 576 -28.06 -14.23 35.66
CA TYR A 576 -28.83 -15.30 35.05
C TYR A 576 -29.09 -16.38 36.11
N LYS A 577 -30.38 -16.59 36.39
CA LYS A 577 -30.87 -17.63 37.30
C LYS A 577 -30.69 -19.00 36.67
N SER A 578 -30.14 -19.90 37.47
CA SER A 578 -30.30 -21.35 37.39
C SER A 578 -31.79 -21.74 37.38
N ASN A 579 -32.17 -22.67 36.52
CA ASN A 579 -33.28 -23.57 36.80
C ASN A 579 -32.82 -25.02 36.61
N LYS A 580 -32.75 -25.72 37.74
CA LYS A 580 -32.83 -27.18 37.85
C LYS A 580 -34.23 -27.61 37.41
N LEU A 581 -34.33 -28.70 36.65
CA LEU A 581 -35.43 -29.65 36.74
C LEU A 581 -34.90 -31.05 36.45
N SER A 582 -35.47 -31.98 37.21
CA SER A 582 -34.93 -33.26 37.66
C SER A 582 -35.26 -34.45 36.76
N ASN A 583 -34.38 -35.44 36.81
CA ASN A 583 -34.58 -36.90 36.76
C ASN A 583 -35.93 -37.47 36.26
N LYS A 584 -35.84 -38.37 35.27
CA LYS A 584 -36.47 -39.70 35.37
C LYS A 584 -35.69 -40.76 34.61
N SER A 585 -35.63 -41.93 35.24
CA SER A 585 -34.87 -43.16 34.97
C SER A 585 -35.55 -44.14 34.00
N SER A 586 -34.74 -44.96 33.30
CA SER A 586 -34.98 -46.37 32.89
C SER A 586 -33.94 -46.71 31.80
N SER A 587 -32.87 -47.48 32.04
CA SER A 587 -32.77 -48.96 32.02
C SER A 587 -33.45 -49.61 30.79
N ASP A 588 -32.67 -50.01 29.78
CA ASP A 588 -32.39 -51.44 29.50
C ASP A 588 -31.57 -51.68 28.21
N GLU A 589 -30.62 -52.61 28.33
CA GLU A 589 -30.16 -53.63 27.36
C GLU A 589 -29.94 -53.30 25.87
N LYS A 590 -28.71 -53.52 25.35
CA LYS A 590 -28.24 -54.81 24.75
C LYS A 590 -27.04 -54.63 23.79
N TYR A 591 -25.95 -55.30 24.14
CA TYR A 591 -25.01 -56.07 23.30
C TYR A 591 -25.27 -56.12 21.77
N LYS A 592 -24.25 -55.79 20.95
CA LYS A 592 -23.48 -56.76 20.12
C LYS A 592 -22.43 -56.07 19.21
N SER A 593 -21.18 -56.48 19.41
CA SER A 593 -20.12 -56.52 18.38
C SER A 593 -20.29 -57.80 17.53
N PRO A 594 -19.75 -57.84 16.30
CA PRO A 594 -18.74 -58.88 16.08
C PRO A 594 -17.51 -58.45 15.27
N HIS A 595 -16.43 -59.16 15.61
CA HIS A 595 -15.12 -59.31 14.97
C HIS A 595 -15.14 -59.84 13.53
N GLN A 596 -14.05 -59.53 12.79
CA GLN A 596 -13.23 -60.43 11.96
C GLN A 596 -11.97 -59.62 11.54
N LYS A 597 -10.71 -59.87 11.91
CA LYS A 597 -9.79 -61.03 11.76
C LYS A 597 -9.74 -61.60 10.34
N PHE A 598 -8.76 -61.20 9.54
CA PHE A 598 -7.42 -61.83 9.49
C PHE A 598 -6.35 -60.79 9.15
#